data_AF-A0A0G2UP82-F1
#
_entry.id   AF-A0A0G2UP82-F1
#
_cell.length_a   1.000
_cell.length_b   1.000
_cell.length_c   1.000
_cell.angle_alpha   90.00
_cell.angle_beta   90.00
_cell.angle_gamma   90.00
#
_symmetry.space_group_name_H-M   'P 1'
#
loop_
_entity.id
_entity.type
_entity.pdbx_description
1 polymer ?
#
loop_
_entity_poly.entity_id
_entity_poly.type
_entity_poly.pdbx_seq_one_letter_code
_entity_poly.pdbx_strand_id
1 'polypeptide(L)' 'LVAGKTRLDASRWFFEMLVLKSKNYVELEQAEPYADIAIAPKPLLATS' A
#
# COMPACT_ATOMS: atom_id res chain seq x y z
N LEU A 1 2.09 7.22 -8.09
CA LEU A 1 2.72 5.87 -8.16
C LEU A 1 2.40 5.12 -9.46
N VAL A 2 1.17 5.20 -9.98
CA VAL A 2 0.71 4.40 -11.14
C VAL A 2 0.55 5.16 -12.47
N ALA A 3 0.79 6.48 -12.48
CA ALA A 3 0.75 7.27 -13.71
C ALA A 3 1.73 6.72 -14.77
N GLY A 4 1.23 6.50 -15.99
CA GLY A 4 2.02 5.93 -17.08
C GLY A 4 2.25 4.41 -17.02
N LYS A 5 1.72 3.71 -16.00
CA LYS A 5 1.75 2.24 -15.95
C LYS A 5 0.56 1.62 -16.66
N THR A 6 0.72 0.39 -17.14
CA THR A 6 -0.41 -0.39 -17.66
C THR A 6 -1.40 -0.70 -16.53
N ARG A 7 -2.66 -0.98 -16.90
CA ARG A 7 -3.68 -1.41 -15.93
C ARG A 7 -3.25 -2.66 -15.17
N LEU A 8 -2.59 -3.61 -15.85
CA LEU A 8 -2.09 -4.84 -15.23
C LEU A 8 -1.01 -4.55 -14.17
N ASP A 9 -0.09 -3.65 -14.47
CA ASP A 9 0.95 -3.28 -13.51
C ASP A 9 0.35 -2.53 -12.33
N ALA A 10 -0.57 -1.59 -12.56
CA ALA A 10 -1.27 -0.90 -11.48
C ALA A 10 -2.01 -1.90 -10.56
N SER A 11 -2.68 -2.90 -11.13
CA SER A 11 -3.36 -3.95 -10.36
C SER A 11 -2.38 -4.84 -9.57
N ARG A 12 -1.22 -5.19 -10.13
CA ARG A 12 -0.17 -5.95 -9.42
C ARG A 12 0.36 -5.18 -8.22
N TRP A 13 0.73 -3.91 -8.42
CA TRP A 13 1.25 -3.06 -7.35
C TRP A 13 0.21 -2.86 -6.24
N PHE A 14 -1.05 -2.63 -6.60
CA PHE A 14 -2.13 -2.52 -5.61
C PHE A 14 -2.26 -3.80 -4.77
N PHE A 15 -2.24 -4.97 -5.41
CA PHE A 15 -2.30 -6.24 -4.70
C PHE A 15 -1.08 -6.47 -3.80
N GLU A 16 0.13 -6.13 -4.26
CA GLU A 16 1.35 -6.21 -3.46
C GLU A 16 1.27 -5.33 -2.21
N MET A 17 0.74 -4.10 -2.32
CA MET A 17 0.53 -3.22 -1.17
C MET A 17 -0.45 -3.84 -0.16
N LEU A 18 -1.53 -4.49 -0.63
CA LEU A 18 -2.46 -5.21 0.25
C LEU A 18 -1.78 -6.37 0.98
N VAL A 19 -0.89 -7.11 0.32
CA VAL A 19 -0.09 -8.17 0.95
C VAL A 19 0.86 -7.61 2.00
N LEU A 20 1.50 -6.47 1.75
CA LEU A 20 2.36 -5.81 2.74
C LEU A 20 1.55 -5.34 3.96
N LYS A 21 0.36 -4.78 3.73
CA LYS A 21 -0.56 -4.36 4.79
C LYS A 21 -1.06 -5.56 5.61
N SER A 22 -1.41 -6.68 4.97
CA SER A 22 -1.90 -7.88 5.66
C SER A 22 -0.81 -8.54 6.53
N LYS A 23 0.46 -8.40 6.14
CA LYS A 23 1.63 -8.79 6.93
C LYS A 23 2.07 -7.72 7.95
N ASN A 24 1.29 -6.65 8.09
CA ASN A 24 1.50 -5.56 9.04
C ASN A 24 2.84 -4.80 8.85
N TYR A 25 3.39 -4.79 7.62
CA TYR A 25 4.63 -4.06 7.31
C TYR A 25 4.40 -2.58 7.01
N VAL A 26 3.24 -2.24 6.46
CA VAL A 26 2.87 -0.88 6.08
C VAL A 26 1.48 -0.53 6.60
N GLU A 27 1.27 0.75 6.84
CA GLU A 27 -0.04 1.34 7.08
C GLU A 27 -0.54 1.98 5.78
N LEU A 28 -1.81 1.79 5.46
CA LEU A 28 -2.45 2.30 4.25
C LEU A 28 -3.70 3.06 4.67
N GLU A 29 -3.85 4.31 4.22
CA GLU A 29 -5.03 5.14 4.49
C GLU A 29 -5.62 5.68 3.19
N GLN A 30 -6.94 5.59 3.05
CA GLN A 30 -7.72 6.20 1.97
C GLN A 30 -8.77 7.10 2.61
N ALA A 31 -8.64 8.41 2.40
CA ALA A 31 -9.51 9.39 3.05
C ALA A 31 -10.94 9.36 2.51
N GLU A 32 -11.10 9.17 1.20
CA GLU A 32 -12.39 9.20 0.49
C GLU A 32 -12.47 8.06 -0.54
N PRO A 33 -13.67 7.58 -0.90
CA PRO A 33 -13.83 6.55 -1.92
C PRO A 33 -13.14 6.94 -3.23
N TYR A 34 -12.33 6.02 -3.77
CA TYR A 34 -11.55 6.20 -5.00
C TYR A 34 -10.48 7.30 -4.97
N ALA A 35 -10.18 7.88 -3.81
CA ALA A 35 -9.05 8.78 -3.64
C ALA A 35 -7.71 8.02 -3.61
N ASP A 36 -6.62 8.78 -3.70
CA ASP A 36 -5.27 8.26 -3.54
C ASP A 36 -5.09 7.61 -2.17
N ILE A 37 -4.22 6.59 -2.13
CA ILE A 37 -3.90 5.83 -0.93
C ILE A 37 -2.57 6.33 -0.38
N ALA A 38 -2.58 6.86 0.84
CA ALA A 38 -1.38 7.21 1.58
C ALA A 38 -0.74 5.94 2.16
N ILE A 39 0.60 5.86 2.10
CA ILE A 39 1.38 4.70 2.56
C ILE A 39 2.40 5.18 3.58
N ALA A 40 2.40 4.59 4.77
CA ALA A 40 3.40 4.85 5.80
C ALA A 40 4.07 3.54 6.24
N PRO A 41 5.38 3.52 6.51
CA PRO A 41 6.03 2.35 7.09
C PRO A 41 5.49 2.13 8.50
N LYS A 42 5.16 0.88 8.84
CA LYS A 42 4.85 0.55 10.23
C LYS A 42 6.16 0.26 10.94
N PRO A 43 6.46 0.93 12.08
CA PRO A 43 7.62 0.54 12.87
C PRO A 43 7.43 -0.92 13.26
N LEU A 44 8.33 -1.78 12.77
CA LEU A 44 8.44 -3.14 13.29
C LEU A 44 8.70 -2.95 14.79
N LEU A 45 7.85 -3.50 15.65
CA LEU A 45 8.18 -3.56 17.07
C LEU A 45 9.46 -4.38 17.18
N ALA A 46 10.61 -3.71 17.23
CA ALA A 46 11.86 -4.29 17.66
C ALA A 46 11.73 -4.47 19.17
N THR A 47 11.20 -5.61 19.58
CA THR A 47 11.24 -6.05 20.98
C THR A 47 12.71 -6.26 21.33
N SER A 48 13.32 -5.24 21.93
CA SER A 48 14.53 -5.35 22.75
C SER A 48 14.22 -6.00 24.08
#